data_AF-A0A2S6Q9M1-F1
#
_entry.id   AF-A0A2S6Q9M1-F1
#
_cell.length_a   1.000
_cell.length_b   1.000
_cell.length_c   1.000
_cell.angle_alpha   90.00
_cell.angle_beta   90.00
_cell.angle_gamma   90.00
#
_symmetry.space_group_name_H-M   'P 1'
#
loop_
_entity.id
_entity.type
_entity.pdbx_description
1 polymer ?
#
loop_
_entity_poly.entity_id
_entity_poly.type
_entity_poly.pdbx_seq_one_letter_code
_entity_poly.pdbx_strand_id
1 'polypeptide(L)'
;MFRRLGPEENIIKDIARVERMIRDRFGIPHSAIILVSEDLGFKPGFPRKETNAVFWKHDTRYRLKVFSPIAEVIADDLPMTWLLPSLEDTGELDCC
;
A
#
# COMPACT_ATOMS: atom_id res chain seq x y z
N MET A 1 -2.19 27.19 -8.20
CA MET A 1 -1.12 26.53 -8.99
C MET A 1 -1.67 25.21 -9.48
N PHE A 2 -2.04 25.10 -10.76
CA PHE A 2 -2.65 23.89 -11.30
C PHE A 2 -1.55 22.90 -11.69
N ARG A 3 -1.39 21.83 -10.90
CA ARG A 3 -0.48 20.73 -11.20
C ARG A 3 -1.22 19.77 -12.13
N ARG A 4 -0.62 19.38 -13.26
CA ARG A 4 -1.17 18.31 -14.09
C ARG A 4 -1.20 17.03 -13.27
N LEU A 5 -2.40 16.53 -12.97
CA LEU A 5 -2.64 15.20 -12.43
C LEU A 5 -2.51 14.20 -13.59
N GLY A 6 -1.30 14.05 -14.11
CA GLY A 6 -0.97 12.96 -15.04
C GLY A 6 -0.38 11.82 -14.24
N PRO A 7 -0.77 10.54 -14.49
CA PRO A 7 -0.04 9.42 -13.92
C PRO A 7 1.43 9.53 -14.37
N GLU A 8 2.36 9.41 -13.43
CA GLU A 8 3.79 9.31 -13.77
C GLU A 8 3.97 8.09 -14.68
N GLU A 9 4.80 8.19 -15.74
CA GLU A 9 4.83 7.24 -16.88
C GLU A 9 5.05 5.76 -16.51
N ASN A 10 5.47 5.46 -15.27
CA ASN A 10 5.71 4.10 -14.79
C ASN A 10 4.81 3.62 -13.65
N ILE A 11 3.80 4.41 -13.24
CA ILE A 11 3.01 4.10 -12.03
C ILE A 11 2.33 2.73 -12.07
N ILE A 12 1.89 2.28 -13.25
CA ILE A 12 1.25 0.96 -13.42
C ILE A 12 2.24 -0.18 -13.13
N LYS A 13 3.50 -0.03 -13.55
CA LYS A 13 4.54 -1.06 -13.30
C LYS A 13 4.88 -1.12 -11.82
N ASP A 14 4.94 0.02 -11.16
CA ASP A 14 5.20 0.10 -9.72
C ASP A 14 4.04 -0.46 -8.89
N ILE A 15 2.79 -0.18 -9.27
CA ILE A 15 1.60 -0.81 -8.69
C ILE A 15 1.71 -2.34 -8.78
N ALA A 16 1.92 -2.87 -9.99
CA ALA A 16 2.02 -4.32 -10.20
C ALA A 16 3.19 -4.96 -9.45
N ARG A 17 4.28 -4.22 -9.23
CA ARG A 17 5.44 -4.66 -8.44
C ARG A 17 5.08 -4.75 -6.96
N VAL A 18 4.46 -3.72 -6.39
CA VAL A 18 4.03 -3.68 -4.99
C VAL A 18 2.94 -4.72 -4.71
N GLU A 19 1.97 -4.90 -5.61
CA GLU A 19 0.95 -5.96 -5.51
C GLU A 19 1.58 -7.35 -5.38
N ARG A 20 2.60 -7.63 -6.20
CA ARG A 20 3.32 -8.91 -6.16
C ARG A 20 4.06 -9.09 -4.84
N MET A 21 4.73 -8.04 -4.35
CA MET A 21 5.42 -8.08 -3.07
C MET A 21 4.47 -8.36 -1.90
N ILE A 22 3.30 -7.71 -1.87
CA ILE A 22 2.23 -7.95 -0.87
C ILE A 22 1.75 -9.39 -0.98
N ARG A 23 1.50 -9.86 -2.22
CA ARG A 23 1.04 -11.21 -2.50
C ARG A 23 1.98 -12.26 -1.96
N ASP A 24 3.28 -12.11 -2.24
CA ASP A 24 4.33 -13.04 -1.82
C ASP A 24 4.54 -12.98 -0.29
N ARG A 25 4.53 -11.77 0.31
CA ARG A 25 4.76 -11.57 1.76
C ARG A 25 3.67 -12.16 2.64
N PHE A 26 2.41 -12.01 2.23
CA PHE A 26 1.25 -12.39 3.05
C PHE A 26 0.50 -13.62 2.54
N GLY A 27 0.95 -14.23 1.44
CA GLY A 27 0.35 -15.42 0.85
C GLY A 27 -1.07 -15.16 0.34
N ILE A 28 -1.27 -14.07 -0.39
CA ILE A 28 -2.59 -13.69 -0.93
C ILE A 28 -2.85 -14.53 -2.20
N PRO A 29 -4.03 -15.17 -2.37
CA PRO A 29 -4.32 -16.00 -3.54
C PRO A 29 -4.61 -15.15 -4.78
N HIS A 30 -4.18 -15.56 -5.99
CA HIS A 30 -4.29 -14.74 -7.22
C HIS A 30 -5.69 -14.21 -7.54
N SER A 31 -6.73 -14.89 -7.06
CA SER A 31 -8.13 -14.47 -7.17
C SER A 31 -8.54 -13.34 -6.23
N ALA A 32 -7.78 -13.09 -5.16
CA ALA A 32 -8.05 -12.00 -4.22
C ALA A 32 -7.54 -10.67 -4.74
N ILE A 33 -8.34 -9.64 -4.47
CA ILE A 33 -8.12 -8.26 -4.88
C ILE A 33 -7.09 -7.61 -3.96
N ILE A 34 -6.14 -6.91 -4.57
CA ILE A 34 -5.20 -6.00 -3.92
C ILE A 34 -5.38 -4.65 -4.62
N LEU A 35 -5.60 -3.59 -3.85
CA LEU A 35 -5.71 -2.22 -4.33
C LEU A 35 -4.49 -1.47 -3.82
N VAL A 36 -3.71 -0.86 -4.71
CA VAL A 36 -2.56 -0.03 -4.35
C VAL A 36 -2.76 1.38 -4.91
N SER A 37 -2.59 2.39 -4.07
CA SER A 37 -2.62 3.81 -4.44
C SER A 37 -1.39 4.54 -3.93
N GLU A 38 -1.00 5.60 -4.65
CA GLU A 38 -0.07 6.60 -4.14
C GLU A 38 -0.87 7.87 -3.85
N ASP A 39 -0.80 8.33 -2.61
CA ASP A 39 -1.53 9.50 -2.11
C ASP A 39 -0.54 10.58 -1.66
N LEU A 40 -1.02 11.83 -1.60
CA LEU A 40 -0.21 12.91 -1.02
C LEU A 40 -0.23 12.81 0.50
N GLY A 41 0.94 12.79 1.11
CA GLY A 41 1.10 12.86 2.57
C GLY A 41 0.82 14.27 3.07
N PHE A 42 -0.05 14.39 4.09
CA PHE A 42 -0.43 15.68 4.69
C PHE A 42 0.10 15.89 6.12
N LYS A 43 0.77 14.89 6.70
CA LYS A 43 1.30 14.96 8.07
C LYS A 43 2.66 15.68 8.10
N PRO A 44 2.83 16.71 8.95
CA PRO A 44 4.14 17.35 9.14
C PRO A 44 5.21 16.33 9.58
N GLY A 45 6.39 16.40 8.97
CA GLY A 45 7.49 15.46 9.25
C GLY A 45 7.46 14.16 8.46
N PHE A 46 6.41 13.90 7.67
CA PHE A 46 6.32 12.74 6.78
C PHE A 46 6.66 13.12 5.32
N PRO A 47 7.03 12.13 4.48
CA PRO A 47 7.22 12.33 3.06
C PRO A 47 5.96 12.86 2.35
N ARG A 48 6.18 13.55 1.23
CA ARG A 48 5.09 14.18 0.44
C ARG A 48 4.15 13.19 -0.22
N LYS A 49 4.61 11.96 -0.44
CA LYS A 49 3.85 10.88 -1.06
C LYS A 49 3.90 9.68 -0.12
N GLU A 50 2.80 8.97 -0.06
CA GLU A 50 2.65 7.73 0.69
C GLU A 50 1.98 6.69 -0.21
N THR A 51 2.34 5.42 -0.01
CA THR A 51 1.74 4.30 -0.71
C THR A 51 0.77 3.60 0.23
N ASN A 52 -0.49 3.53 -0.17
CA ASN A 52 -1.54 2.82 0.56
C ASN A 52 -1.87 1.53 -0.19
N ALA A 53 -2.06 0.45 0.55
CA ALA A 53 -2.53 -0.81 0.01
C ALA A 53 -3.67 -1.39 0.84
N VAL A 54 -4.71 -1.88 0.16
CA VAL A 54 -5.85 -2.57 0.78
C VAL A 54 -6.01 -3.92 0.10
N PHE A 55 -6.11 -4.99 0.88
CA PHE A 55 -6.24 -6.34 0.35
C PHE A 55 -7.11 -7.22 1.23
N TRP A 56 -7.62 -8.30 0.64
CA TRP A 56 -8.47 -9.26 1.33
C TRP A 56 -7.78 -10.61 1.49
N LYS A 57 -7.94 -11.22 2.66
CA LYS A 57 -7.51 -12.59 2.93
C LYS A 57 -8.54 -13.27 3.82
N HIS A 58 -9.12 -14.36 3.34
CA HIS A 58 -10.19 -15.11 4.04
C HIS A 58 -11.35 -14.22 4.52
N ASP A 59 -11.84 -13.33 3.65
CA ASP A 59 -12.93 -12.37 3.93
C ASP A 59 -12.56 -11.23 4.91
N THR A 60 -11.39 -11.28 5.54
CA THR A 60 -10.84 -10.17 6.32
C THR A 60 -10.15 -9.15 5.41
N ARG A 61 -10.45 -7.86 5.64
CA ARG A 61 -9.81 -6.74 4.95
C ARG A 61 -8.60 -6.27 5.76
N TYR A 62 -7.50 -6.02 5.08
CA TYR A 62 -6.26 -5.50 5.65
C TYR A 62 -5.86 -4.20 4.96
N ARG A 63 -5.24 -3.30 5.71
CA ARG A 63 -4.69 -2.03 5.23
C ARG A 63 -3.22 -1.92 5.60
N LEU A 64 -2.42 -1.50 4.63
CA LEU A 64 -1.01 -1.19 4.80
C LEU A 64 -0.75 0.22 4.30
N LYS A 65 -0.05 1.02 5.10
CA LYS A 65 0.44 2.35 4.72
C LYS A 65 1.96 2.36 4.80
N VAL A 66 2.61 2.71 3.70
CA VAL A 66 4.06 2.92 3.61
C VAL A 66 4.30 4.38 3.33
N PHE A 67 5.08 5.04 4.17
CA PHE A 67 5.37 6.48 4.06
C PHE A 67 6.45 6.77 3.02
N SER A 68 6.33 6.18 1.82
CA SER A 68 7.25 6.35 0.70
C SER A 68 6.47 6.44 -0.62
N PRO A 69 7.00 7.11 -1.65
CA PRO A 69 6.48 7.03 -3.00
C PRO A 69 6.47 5.58 -3.50
N ILE A 70 5.52 5.22 -4.37
CA ILE A 70 5.34 3.82 -4.80
C ILE A 70 6.56 3.27 -5.54
N ALA A 71 7.26 4.15 -6.28
CA ALA A 71 8.49 3.82 -6.99
C ALA A 71 9.65 3.44 -6.05
N GLU A 72 9.62 3.88 -4.79
CA GLU A 72 10.67 3.66 -3.80
C GLU A 72 10.37 2.51 -2.83
N VAL A 73 9.13 2.02 -2.79
CA VAL A 73 8.73 0.92 -1.89
C VAL A 73 9.50 -0.35 -2.23
N ILE A 74 10.20 -0.93 -1.27
CA ILE A 74 10.95 -2.18 -1.40
C ILE A 74 10.34 -3.30 -0.53
N ALA A 75 10.83 -4.52 -0.71
CA ALA A 75 10.33 -5.70 0.02
C ALA A 75 10.48 -5.57 1.55
N ASP A 76 11.47 -4.82 2.01
CA ASP A 76 11.78 -4.63 3.44
C ASP A 76 10.91 -3.57 4.10
N ASP A 77 10.22 -2.72 3.32
CA ASP A 77 9.21 -1.79 3.84
C ASP A 77 7.91 -2.50 4.23
N LEU A 78 7.73 -3.74 3.77
CA LEU A 78 6.57 -4.56 4.14
C LEU A 78 6.80 -5.20 5.52
N PRO A 79 5.79 -5.12 6.41
CA PRO A 79 5.83 -5.82 7.68
C PRO A 79 6.06 -7.33 7.51
N MET A 80 6.72 -7.91 8.51
CA MET A 80 6.88 -9.36 8.59
C MET A 80 5.51 -10.05 8.63
N THR A 81 5.42 -11.25 8.06
CA THR A 81 4.14 -11.97 7.89
C THR A 81 3.36 -12.18 9.19
N TRP A 82 4.04 -12.30 10.33
CA TRP A 82 3.41 -12.47 11.64
C TRP A 82 2.73 -11.19 12.17
N LEU A 83 3.03 -10.02 11.60
CA LEU A 83 2.34 -8.75 11.89
C LEU A 83 1.05 -8.58 11.08
N LEU A 84 0.68 -9.51 10.19
CA LEU A 84 -0.55 -9.40 9.40
C LEU A 84 -1.80 -9.10 10.25
N PRO A 85 -2.02 -9.70 11.44
CA PRO A 85 -3.18 -9.38 12.27
C PRO A 85 -3.24 -7.91 12.73
N SER A 86 -2.10 -7.22 12.86
CA SER A 86 -2.10 -5.80 13.23
C SER A 86 -2.45 -4.87 12.08
N LEU A 87 -2.56 -5.40 10.85
CA LEU A 87 -2.95 -4.66 9.66
C LEU A 87 -4.44 -4.78 9.35
N GLU A 88 -5.22 -5.46 10.20
CA GLU A 88 -6.66 -5.64 9.99
C GLU A 88 -7.36 -4.28 9.97
N ASP A 89 -8.12 -4.04 8.90
CA ASP A 89 -8.88 -2.80 8.72
C ASP A 89 -10.21 -2.93 9.42
N THR A 90 -10.26 -2.56 10.71
CA THR A 90 -11.48 -2.58 11.54
C THR A 90 -12.46 -1.46 11.19
N GLY A 91 -12.13 -0.60 10.21
CA GLY A 91 -12.91 0.59 9.87
C GLY A 91 -12.66 1.77 10.82
N GLU A 92 -11.83 1.60 11.85
CA GLU A 92 -11.36 2.73 12.66
C GLU A 92 -10.34 3.54 11.85
N LEU A 93 -10.70 4.78 11.56
CA LEU A 93 -10.04 5.60 10.54
C LEU A 93 -8.65 6.13 10.91
N ASP A 94 -8.13 5.89 12.12
CA ASP A 94 -7.08 6.76 12.67
C ASP A 94 -5.87 6.10 13.33
N CYS A 95 -5.75 4.77 13.35
CA CYS A 95 -4.53 4.13 13.88
C CYS A 95 -3.60 3.66 12.75
N CYS A 96 -2.91 4.64 12.16
CA CYS A 96 -1.79 4.55 11.21
C CYS A 96 -2.13 4.44 9.71
#